data_AF-A0A2E7SRA0-F1
#
_entry.id   AF-A0A2E7SRA0-F1
#
_cell.length_a   1.000
_cell.length_b   1.000
_cell.length_c   1.000
_cell.angle_alpha   90.00
_cell.angle_beta   90.00
_cell.angle_gamma   90.00
#
_symmetry.space_group_name_H-M   'P 1'
#
loop_
_entity.id
_entity.type
_entity.pdbx_description
1 polymer ?
#
loop_
_entity_poly.entity_id
_entity_poly.type
_entity_poly.pdbx_seq_one_letter_code
_entity_poly.pdbx_strand_id
1 'polypeptide(L)'
;MERLFYHELFHIISRSNTQLRDELYALIGFQPCGVVSLPKGMMPQRISNPDAPIIEHSIKITEEGEPHWVAPVLFSRIPEYDPKVGGTFFRYLEMRLMAIDRDSAKPVLRDDKPVMFRPREVKGFFEQIGNNTSYILHPEETLANNFVFLITGKKNLPNPEIPKNIKKILLGTQPKN
;
A
#
# COMPACT_ATOMS: atom_id res chain seq x y z
N MET A 1 -10.42 -11.30 18.16
CA MET A 1 -9.22 -12.15 18.21
C MET A 1 -9.00 -12.85 16.88
N GLU A 2 -9.97 -13.58 16.34
CA GLU A 2 -9.85 -14.28 15.04
C GLU A 2 -9.47 -13.41 13.85
N ARG A 3 -10.07 -12.20 13.72
CA ARG A 3 -9.71 -11.28 12.63
C ARG A 3 -8.24 -10.85 12.64
N LEU A 4 -7.67 -10.65 13.84
CA LEU A 4 -6.26 -10.31 13.98
C LEU A 4 -5.40 -11.51 13.59
N PHE A 5 -5.75 -12.70 14.05
CA PHE A 5 -5.03 -13.92 13.66
C PHE A 5 -4.96 -14.11 12.14
N TYR A 6 -6.08 -13.94 11.42
CA TYR A 6 -6.07 -14.06 9.95
C TYR A 6 -5.30 -12.94 9.25
N HIS A 7 -5.26 -11.73 9.84
CA HIS A 7 -4.47 -10.62 9.33
C HIS A 7 -2.98 -10.95 9.41
N GLU A 8 -2.51 -11.36 10.59
CA GLU A 8 -1.10 -11.76 10.79
C GLU A 8 -0.72 -13.00 9.98
N LEU A 9 -1.65 -13.95 9.80
CA LEU A 9 -1.43 -15.11 8.93
C LEU A 9 -1.17 -14.70 7.48
N PHE A 10 -1.84 -13.66 6.98
CA PHE A 10 -1.57 -13.14 5.64
C PHE A 10 -0.12 -12.67 5.51
N HIS A 11 0.40 -11.92 6.49
CA HIS A 11 1.78 -11.45 6.49
C HIS A 11 2.80 -12.59 6.48
N ILE A 12 2.51 -13.71 7.17
CA ILE A 12 3.37 -14.89 7.14
C ILE A 12 3.37 -15.52 5.73
N ILE A 13 2.19 -15.64 5.11
CA ILE A 13 2.04 -16.23 3.77
C ILE A 13 2.76 -15.37 2.71
N SER A 14 2.50 -14.06 2.70
CA SER A 14 3.09 -13.13 1.73
C SER A 14 4.61 -13.03 1.88
N ARG A 15 5.13 -12.99 3.12
CA ARG A 15 6.57 -12.88 3.38
C ARG A 15 7.36 -14.15 3.05
N SER A 16 6.73 -15.32 3.21
CA SER A 16 7.37 -16.60 2.89
C SER A 16 7.41 -16.90 1.38
N ASN A 17 6.64 -16.19 0.56
CA ASN A 17 6.60 -16.40 -0.88
C ASN A 17 6.46 -15.06 -1.64
N THR A 18 7.60 -14.51 -2.07
CA THR A 18 7.67 -13.21 -2.76
C THR A 18 6.96 -13.20 -4.10
N GLN A 19 6.97 -14.32 -4.85
CA GLN A 19 6.23 -14.43 -6.11
C GLN A 19 4.72 -14.33 -5.86
N LEU A 20 4.20 -15.08 -4.88
CA LEU A 20 2.79 -15.01 -4.48
C LEU A 20 2.42 -13.60 -4.01
N ARG A 21 3.27 -12.95 -3.22
CA ARG A 21 3.06 -11.57 -2.77
C ARG A 21 2.94 -10.62 -3.97
N ASP A 22 3.84 -10.72 -4.94
CA ASP A 22 3.82 -9.86 -6.13
C ASP A 22 2.56 -10.10 -6.98
N GLU A 23 2.11 -11.35 -7.12
CA GLU A 23 0.84 -11.69 -7.77
C GLU A 23 -0.37 -11.11 -7.01
N LEU A 24 -0.37 -11.17 -5.68
CA LEU A 24 -1.43 -10.61 -4.84
C LEU A 24 -1.44 -9.08 -4.90
N TYR A 25 -0.28 -8.43 -4.90
CA TYR A 25 -0.14 -6.98 -5.03
C TYR A 25 -0.64 -6.48 -6.39
N ALA A 26 -0.37 -7.25 -7.45
CA ALA A 26 -0.86 -6.93 -8.79
C ALA A 26 -2.40 -6.90 -8.88
N LEU A 27 -3.13 -7.64 -8.03
CA LEU A 27 -4.60 -7.57 -7.97
C LEU A 27 -5.14 -6.17 -7.65
N ILE A 28 -4.36 -5.38 -6.92
CA ILE A 28 -4.72 -4.02 -6.50
C ILE A 28 -3.84 -2.96 -7.19
N GLY A 29 -3.29 -3.28 -8.36
CA GLY A 29 -2.58 -2.33 -9.23
C GLY A 29 -1.11 -2.07 -8.85
N PHE A 30 -0.58 -2.72 -7.83
CA PHE A 30 0.82 -2.58 -7.44
C PHE A 30 1.73 -3.49 -8.26
N GLN A 31 2.89 -2.96 -8.66
CA GLN A 31 3.88 -3.66 -9.47
C GLN A 31 5.28 -3.48 -8.89
N PRO A 32 6.17 -4.48 -8.98
CA PRO A 32 7.56 -4.33 -8.59
C PRO A 32 8.25 -3.16 -9.30
N CYS A 33 9.07 -2.41 -8.57
CA CYS A 33 9.83 -1.26 -9.09
C CYS A 33 11.26 -1.17 -8.51
N GLY A 34 11.74 -2.18 -7.79
CA GLY A 34 13.01 -2.12 -7.06
C GLY A 34 12.91 -1.29 -5.78
N VAL A 35 13.97 -1.28 -4.97
CA VAL A 35 13.94 -0.62 -3.65
C VAL A 35 13.90 0.89 -3.80
N VAL A 36 12.76 1.48 -3.41
CA VAL A 36 12.53 2.92 -3.49
C VAL A 36 13.46 3.66 -2.53
N SER A 37 14.22 4.60 -3.09
CA SER A 37 15.05 5.50 -2.31
C SER A 37 14.21 6.68 -1.78
N LEU A 38 14.43 7.05 -0.52
CA LEU A 38 13.79 8.22 0.09
C LEU A 38 14.78 9.39 0.12
N PRO A 39 14.32 10.63 -0.17
CA PRO A 39 15.17 11.81 -0.01
C PRO A 39 15.74 11.92 1.40
N LYS A 40 17.01 12.33 1.52
CA LYS A 40 17.72 12.42 2.82
C LYS A 40 16.95 13.23 3.87
N GLY A 41 16.33 14.33 3.47
CA GLY A 41 15.54 15.19 4.36
C GLY A 41 14.30 14.52 4.97
N MET A 42 13.79 13.44 4.36
CA MET A 42 12.64 12.70 4.88
C MET A 42 13.02 11.59 5.87
N MET A 43 14.28 11.16 5.87
CA MET A 43 14.72 10.02 6.69
C MET A 43 14.45 10.19 8.19
N PRO A 44 14.62 11.38 8.82
CA PRO A 44 14.32 11.55 10.24
C PRO A 44 12.86 11.31 10.62
N GLN A 45 11.92 11.48 9.67
CA GLN A 45 10.49 11.32 9.92
C GLN A 45 9.93 10.05 9.28
N ARG A 46 10.75 9.25 8.59
CA ARG A 46 10.32 8.00 7.95
C ARG A 46 9.77 7.04 9.01
N ILE A 47 8.61 6.46 8.72
CA ILE A 47 8.04 5.36 9.49
C ILE A 47 7.93 4.16 8.55
N SER A 48 8.52 3.03 8.93
CA SER A 48 8.35 1.77 8.18
C SER A 48 7.15 1.00 8.70
N ASN A 49 6.42 0.36 7.80
CA ASN A 49 5.55 -0.74 8.19
C ASN A 49 6.43 -1.91 8.65
N PRO A 50 6.31 -2.42 9.89
CA PRO A 50 7.11 -3.56 10.35
C PRO A 50 6.90 -4.81 9.48
N ASP A 51 5.72 -4.97 8.88
CA ASP A 51 5.38 -6.14 8.09
C ASP A 51 5.86 -6.08 6.63
N ALA A 52 6.09 -4.87 6.13
CA ALA A 52 6.66 -4.58 4.83
C ALA A 52 7.60 -3.35 4.93
N PRO A 53 8.81 -3.51 5.52
CA PRO A 53 9.69 -2.38 5.82
C PRO A 53 10.40 -1.80 4.59
N ILE A 54 10.46 -2.59 3.52
CA ILE A 54 11.06 -2.24 2.23
C ILE A 54 9.94 -1.83 1.27
N ILE A 55 10.05 -0.62 0.73
CA ILE A 55 9.14 -0.13 -0.31
C ILE A 55 9.73 -0.54 -1.65
N GLU A 56 9.12 -1.51 -2.31
CA GLU A 56 9.62 -2.06 -3.58
C GLU A 56 8.55 -2.28 -4.65
N HIS A 57 7.36 -1.72 -4.41
CA HIS A 57 6.24 -1.72 -5.35
C HIS A 57 5.69 -0.32 -5.55
N SER A 58 5.24 -0.07 -6.77
CA SER A 58 4.59 1.17 -7.17
C SER A 58 3.25 0.89 -7.82
N ILE A 59 2.38 1.88 -7.80
CA ILE A 59 1.09 1.89 -8.46
C ILE A 59 1.05 3.05 -9.46
N LYS A 60 0.33 2.88 -10.57
CA LYS A 60 0.15 3.95 -11.55
C LYS A 60 -1.05 4.81 -11.15
N ILE A 61 -0.88 6.13 -11.09
CA ILE A 61 -1.96 7.09 -10.84
C ILE A 61 -2.00 8.14 -11.94
N THR A 62 -3.02 8.98 -11.92
CA THR A 62 -3.12 10.13 -12.81
C THR A 62 -3.45 11.39 -12.01
N GLU A 63 -2.64 12.44 -12.19
CA GLU A 63 -2.84 13.76 -11.61
C GLU A 63 -2.93 14.77 -12.76
N GLU A 64 -3.99 15.58 -12.79
CA GLU A 64 -4.26 16.56 -13.86
C GLU A 64 -4.17 16.06 -15.32
N GLY A 65 -4.32 14.75 -15.54
CA GLY A 65 -4.21 14.11 -16.86
C GLY A 65 -2.84 13.47 -17.14
N GLU A 66 -1.85 13.77 -16.31
CA GLU A 66 -0.49 13.23 -16.39
C GLU A 66 -0.35 11.91 -15.60
N PRO A 67 0.20 10.85 -16.21
CA PRO A 67 0.42 9.59 -15.53
C PRO A 67 1.68 9.64 -14.65
N HIS A 68 1.58 9.10 -13.43
CA HIS A 68 2.73 8.94 -12.54
C HIS A 68 2.81 7.51 -12.00
N TRP A 69 4.04 6.98 -11.91
CA TRP A 69 4.32 5.86 -11.03
C TRP A 69 4.59 6.41 -9.64
N VAL A 70 3.90 5.86 -8.64
CA VAL A 70 4.01 6.33 -7.26
C VAL A 70 4.21 5.17 -6.30
N ALA A 71 4.99 5.40 -5.26
CA ALA A 71 5.18 4.47 -4.15
C ALA A 71 4.55 5.06 -2.86
N PRO A 72 3.79 4.26 -2.08
CA PRO A 72 3.24 4.72 -0.81
C PRO A 72 4.36 4.86 0.21
N VAL A 73 4.50 6.07 0.75
CA VAL A 73 5.48 6.40 1.78
C VAL A 73 4.76 6.84 3.04
N LEU A 74 5.26 6.39 4.19
CA LEU A 74 4.71 6.70 5.50
C LEU A 74 5.74 7.50 6.31
N PHE A 75 5.29 8.62 6.89
CA PHE A 75 6.14 9.48 7.70
C PHE A 75 5.34 10.12 8.85
N SER A 76 6.06 10.68 9.82
CA SER A 76 5.46 11.47 10.89
C SER A 76 5.09 12.87 10.39
N ARG A 77 3.87 13.33 10.70
CA ARG A 77 3.38 14.70 10.43
C ARG A 77 4.23 15.78 11.10
N ILE A 78 4.81 15.45 12.24
CA ILE A 78 5.61 16.37 13.05
C ILE A 78 6.98 15.75 13.32
N PRO A 79 8.05 16.58 13.45
CA PRO A 79 9.40 16.07 13.61
C PRO A 79 9.65 15.39 14.96
N GLU A 80 8.94 15.82 16.01
CA GLU A 80 9.10 15.34 17.38
C GLU A 80 7.74 15.13 18.04
N TYR A 81 7.66 14.27 19.05
CA TYR A 81 6.42 14.03 19.79
C TYR A 81 5.96 15.31 20.50
N ASP A 82 4.70 15.70 20.27
CA ASP A 82 4.06 16.81 20.97
C ASP A 82 2.93 16.30 21.88
N PRO A 83 3.08 16.35 23.21
CA PRO A 83 2.03 15.97 24.15
C PRO A 83 0.70 16.70 23.93
N LYS A 84 0.73 17.91 23.36
CA LYS A 84 -0.48 18.69 23.05
C LYS A 84 -1.25 18.14 21.85
N VAL A 85 -0.55 17.54 20.88
CA VAL A 85 -1.21 16.78 19.81
C VAL A 85 -1.86 15.55 20.45
N GLY A 86 -1.11 14.80 21.25
CA GLY A 86 -1.59 13.68 22.06
C GLY A 86 -2.38 12.61 21.28
N GLY A 87 -3.05 11.71 21.99
CA GLY A 87 -3.92 10.69 21.41
C GLY A 87 -3.17 9.51 20.78
N THR A 88 -3.79 8.87 19.80
CA THR A 88 -3.27 7.61 19.23
C THR A 88 -2.10 7.85 18.28
N PHE A 89 -1.21 6.86 18.18
CA PHE A 89 -0.08 6.85 17.26
C PHE A 89 -0.46 7.23 15.81
N PHE A 90 -1.63 6.77 15.33
CA PHE A 90 -2.14 7.08 13.99
C PHE A 90 -2.34 8.58 13.70
N ARG A 91 -2.50 9.41 14.74
CA ARG A 91 -2.57 10.87 14.58
C ARG A 91 -1.27 11.50 14.12
N TYR A 92 -0.16 10.80 14.28
CA TYR A 92 1.15 11.23 13.81
C TYR A 92 1.46 10.68 12.41
N LEU A 93 0.79 9.62 11.96
CA LEU A 93 1.07 8.94 10.69
C LEU A 93 0.49 9.66 9.48
N GLU A 94 1.35 10.07 8.55
CA GLU A 94 0.99 10.59 7.25
C GLU A 94 1.44 9.66 6.13
N MET A 95 0.47 9.14 5.36
CA MET A 95 0.76 8.45 4.11
C MET A 95 0.61 9.42 2.93
N ARG A 96 1.58 9.36 2.02
CA ARG A 96 1.56 10.02 0.72
C ARG A 96 1.96 9.04 -0.38
N LEU A 97 1.58 9.37 -1.59
CA LEU A 97 2.01 8.69 -2.80
C LEU A 97 3.16 9.49 -3.40
N MET A 98 4.39 9.02 -3.21
CA MET A 98 5.59 9.68 -3.73
C MET A 98 5.79 9.28 -5.19
N ALA A 99 5.87 10.25 -6.10
CA ALA A 99 6.22 9.96 -7.48
C ALA A 99 7.65 9.43 -7.59
N ILE A 100 7.83 8.39 -8.38
CA ILE A 100 9.13 7.76 -8.62
C ILE A 100 9.38 7.59 -10.12
N ASP A 101 10.65 7.66 -10.50
CA ASP A 101 11.13 7.04 -11.72
C ASP A 101 11.15 5.53 -11.49
N ARG A 102 10.35 4.79 -12.27
CA ARG A 102 10.13 3.36 -12.04
C ARG A 102 11.36 2.51 -12.32
N ASP A 103 12.21 2.92 -13.26
CA ASP A 103 13.37 2.14 -13.69
C ASP A 103 14.53 2.26 -12.68
N SER A 104 14.70 3.44 -12.08
CA SER A 104 15.74 3.70 -11.09
C SER A 104 15.28 3.62 -9.63
N ALA A 105 13.97 3.49 -9.38
CA ALA A 105 13.36 3.54 -8.05
C ALA A 105 13.71 4.82 -7.25
N LYS A 106 13.95 5.93 -7.97
CA LYS A 106 14.32 7.23 -7.38
C LYS A 106 13.13 8.18 -7.36
N PRO A 107 13.04 9.07 -6.35
CA PRO A 107 11.97 10.05 -6.28
C PRO A 107 12.04 11.01 -7.45
N VAL A 108 10.90 11.34 -8.05
CA VAL A 108 10.78 12.46 -8.98
C VAL A 108 10.79 13.75 -8.17
N LEU A 109 11.66 14.68 -8.53
CA LEU A 109 11.82 15.96 -7.84
C LEU A 109 11.22 17.11 -8.67
N ARG A 110 10.59 18.05 -7.97
CA ARG A 110 10.18 19.37 -8.48
C ARG A 110 10.68 20.40 -7.48
N ASP A 111 11.48 21.36 -7.95
CA ASP A 111 12.14 22.36 -7.09
C ASP A 111 12.89 21.73 -5.89
N ASP A 112 13.70 20.70 -6.19
CA ASP A 112 14.49 19.90 -5.23
C ASP A 112 13.67 19.20 -4.12
N LYS A 113 12.35 19.12 -4.28
CA LYS A 113 11.44 18.42 -3.35
C LYS A 113 10.78 17.24 -4.04
N PRO A 114 10.56 16.12 -3.34
CA PRO A 114 9.86 15.00 -3.92
C PRO A 114 8.41 15.38 -4.24
N VAL A 115 7.94 14.96 -5.40
CA VAL A 115 6.53 15.11 -5.77
C VAL A 115 5.71 14.11 -4.96
N MET A 116 4.73 14.61 -4.22
CA MET A 116 3.93 13.85 -3.26
C MET A 116 2.45 14.14 -3.48
N PHE A 117 1.65 13.08 -3.61
CA PHE A 117 0.21 13.20 -3.76
C PHE A 117 -0.53 12.62 -2.56
N ARG A 118 -1.73 13.13 -2.30
CA ARG A 118 -2.67 12.43 -1.42
C ARG A 118 -3.48 11.42 -2.24
N PRO A 119 -3.78 10.22 -1.70
CA PRO A 119 -4.61 9.23 -2.38
C PRO A 119 -5.94 9.75 -2.94
N ARG A 120 -6.56 10.74 -2.27
CA ARG A 120 -7.86 11.30 -2.67
C ARG A 120 -7.76 12.43 -3.71
N GLU A 121 -6.55 12.95 -3.96
CA GLU A 121 -6.31 14.05 -4.89
C GLU A 121 -5.91 13.54 -6.29
N VAL A 122 -5.74 12.23 -6.45
CA VAL A 122 -5.34 11.60 -7.71
C VAL A 122 -6.41 10.61 -8.18
N LYS A 123 -6.45 10.38 -9.49
CA LYS A 123 -7.27 9.34 -10.11
C LYS A 123 -6.48 8.04 -10.22
N GLY A 124 -7.19 6.93 -10.31
CA GLY A 124 -6.64 5.59 -10.54
C GLY A 124 -6.25 4.87 -9.26
N PHE A 125 -6.01 5.55 -8.13
CA PHE A 125 -5.57 4.88 -6.91
C PHE A 125 -6.69 4.01 -6.30
N PHE A 126 -7.82 4.61 -5.90
CA PHE A 126 -8.94 3.87 -5.29
C PHE A 126 -9.69 2.98 -6.28
N GLU A 127 -9.62 3.28 -7.58
CA GLU A 127 -10.15 2.45 -8.65
C GLU A 127 -9.40 1.11 -8.76
N GLN A 128 -8.10 1.10 -8.42
CA GLN A 128 -7.27 -0.11 -8.41
C GLN A 128 -7.30 -0.83 -7.06
N ILE A 129 -7.13 -0.11 -5.95
CA ILE A 129 -7.06 -0.75 -4.62
C ILE A 129 -8.43 -1.13 -4.04
N GLY A 130 -9.50 -0.58 -4.62
CA GLY A 130 -10.86 -0.73 -4.14
C GLY A 130 -11.13 0.05 -2.84
N ASN A 131 -12.33 -0.14 -2.31
CA ASN A 131 -12.86 0.58 -1.15
C ASN A 131 -13.31 -0.34 -0.01
N ASN A 132 -12.80 -1.58 0.03
CA ASN A 132 -13.16 -2.57 1.06
C ASN A 132 -12.64 -2.23 2.45
N THR A 133 -11.55 -1.47 2.55
CA THR A 133 -10.93 -1.04 3.81
C THR A 133 -10.39 0.38 3.69
N SER A 134 -10.37 1.10 4.81
CA SER A 134 -9.69 2.40 4.93
C SER A 134 -8.24 2.27 5.36
N TYR A 135 -7.79 1.07 5.73
CA TYR A 135 -6.43 0.82 6.19
C TYR A 135 -5.50 0.56 5.00
N ILE A 136 -5.12 1.66 4.36
CA ILE A 136 -4.41 1.71 3.06
C ILE A 136 -2.94 2.13 3.20
N LEU A 137 -2.35 2.01 4.40
CA LEU A 137 -0.98 2.49 4.65
C LEU A 137 0.07 1.76 3.80
N HIS A 138 -0.23 0.54 3.37
CA HIS A 138 0.61 -0.27 2.49
C HIS A 138 -0.29 -1.26 1.69
N PRO A 139 0.10 -1.73 0.48
CA PRO A 139 -0.60 -2.81 -0.21
C PRO A 139 -0.74 -4.08 0.64
N GLU A 140 0.29 -4.40 1.43
CA GLU A 140 0.29 -5.51 2.40
C GLU A 140 -0.93 -5.43 3.35
N GLU A 141 -1.12 -4.31 4.04
CA GLU A 141 -2.25 -4.09 4.98
C GLU A 141 -3.61 -4.12 4.29
N THR A 142 -3.64 -3.58 3.06
CA THR A 142 -4.85 -3.53 2.24
C THR A 142 -5.30 -4.95 1.88
N LEU A 143 -4.37 -5.79 1.46
CA LEU A 143 -4.64 -7.18 1.09
C LEU A 143 -4.86 -8.07 2.31
N ALA A 144 -4.14 -7.86 3.41
CA ALA A 144 -4.37 -8.57 4.67
C ALA A 144 -5.82 -8.39 5.15
N ASN A 145 -6.38 -7.18 5.06
CA ASN A 145 -7.80 -6.95 5.34
C ASN A 145 -8.73 -7.65 4.35
N ASN A 146 -8.43 -7.62 3.05
CA ASN A 146 -9.22 -8.33 2.05
C ASN A 146 -9.18 -9.85 2.25
N PHE A 147 -8.04 -10.40 2.70
CA PHE A 147 -7.88 -11.78 3.10
C PHE A 147 -8.73 -12.12 4.33
N VAL A 148 -8.74 -11.27 5.36
CA VAL A 148 -9.66 -11.44 6.49
C VAL A 148 -11.11 -11.50 6.01
N PHE A 149 -11.51 -10.60 5.11
CA PHE A 149 -12.87 -10.60 4.57
C PHE A 149 -13.21 -11.87 3.78
N LEU A 150 -12.25 -12.42 3.04
CA LEU A 150 -12.37 -13.71 2.37
C LEU A 150 -12.63 -14.83 3.39
N ILE A 151 -11.75 -14.96 4.40
CA ILE A 151 -11.79 -16.07 5.35
C ILE A 151 -13.04 -16.01 6.22
N THR A 152 -13.46 -14.82 6.66
CA THR A 152 -14.68 -14.68 7.47
C THR A 152 -15.96 -14.63 6.63
N GLY A 153 -15.87 -14.78 5.31
CA GLY A 153 -17.02 -14.78 4.41
C GLY A 153 -17.84 -13.48 4.43
N LYS A 154 -17.18 -12.33 4.67
CA LYS A 154 -17.86 -11.03 4.80
C LYS A 154 -18.67 -10.72 3.53
N LYS A 155 -19.91 -10.28 3.72
CA LYS A 155 -20.85 -9.93 2.64
C LYS A 155 -20.91 -8.41 2.44
N ASN A 156 -21.51 -7.99 1.32
CA ASN A 156 -21.78 -6.59 0.98
C ASN A 156 -20.53 -5.70 0.98
N LEU A 157 -19.42 -6.24 0.49
CA LEU A 157 -18.21 -5.48 0.25
C LEU A 157 -18.41 -4.57 -0.96
N PRO A 158 -17.85 -3.35 -0.97
CA PRO A 158 -17.82 -2.49 -2.17
C PRO A 158 -17.16 -3.16 -3.39
N ASN A 159 -16.11 -3.94 -3.15
CA ASN A 159 -15.27 -4.60 -4.16
C ASN A 159 -15.14 -6.11 -3.86
N PRO A 160 -16.23 -6.90 -3.95
CA PRO A 160 -16.22 -8.33 -3.59
C PRO A 160 -15.31 -9.18 -4.50
N GLU A 161 -14.97 -8.68 -5.68
CA GLU A 161 -14.04 -9.28 -6.63
C GLU A 161 -12.62 -9.40 -6.09
N ILE A 162 -12.16 -8.47 -5.24
CA ILE A 162 -10.80 -8.49 -4.69
C ILE A 162 -10.58 -9.74 -3.82
N PRO A 163 -11.36 -9.99 -2.74
CA PRO A 163 -11.26 -11.24 -1.98
C PRO A 163 -11.47 -12.51 -2.83
N LYS A 164 -12.37 -12.45 -3.83
CA LYS A 164 -12.61 -13.59 -4.75
C LYS A 164 -11.37 -13.92 -5.57
N ASN A 165 -10.64 -12.92 -6.05
CA ASN A 165 -9.41 -13.12 -6.83
C ASN A 165 -8.23 -13.53 -5.94
N ILE A 166 -8.14 -13.03 -4.70
CA ILE A 166 -7.19 -13.55 -3.69
C ILE A 166 -7.37 -15.06 -3.54
N LYS A 167 -8.62 -15.53 -3.36
CA LYS A 167 -8.92 -16.97 -3.26
C LYS A 167 -8.41 -17.76 -4.47
N LYS A 168 -8.61 -17.25 -5.68
CA LYS A 168 -8.19 -17.93 -6.92
C LYS A 168 -6.68 -18.11 -6.98
N ILE A 169 -5.93 -17.05 -6.67
CA ILE A 169 -4.46 -17.08 -6.63
C ILE A 169 -3.98 -18.09 -5.59
N LEU A 170 -4.51 -18.02 -4.36
CA LEU A 170 -4.13 -18.95 -3.28
C LEU A 170 -4.43 -20.42 -3.59
N LEU A 171 -5.46 -20.70 -4.40
CA LEU A 171 -5.83 -22.05 -4.83
C LEU A 171 -5.17 -22.48 -6.15
N GLY A 172 -4.34 -21.64 -6.78
CA GLY A 172 -3.72 -21.95 -8.07
C GLY A 172 -4.71 -22.08 -9.23
N THR A 173 -5.91 -21.49 -9.13
CA THR A 173 -6.95 -21.58 -10.16
C THR A 173 -6.97 -20.31 -11.00
N GLN A 174 -6.19 -20.30 -12.09
CA GLN A 174 -6.25 -19.24 -13.10
C GLN A 174 -7.66 -19.19 -13.73
N PRO A 175 -8.21 -18.01 -14.05
CA PRO A 175 -9.45 -17.92 -14.80
C PRO A 175 -9.28 -18.63 -16.15
N LYS A 176 -10.21 -19.52 -16.49
CA LYS A 176 -10.34 -20.00 -17.86
C LYS A 176 -10.62 -18.76 -18.72
N ASN A 177 -9.70 -18.45 -19.63
CA ASN A 177 -9.91 -17.50 -20.73
C ASN A 177 -11.16 -17.86 -21.52
#